data_AF-K6YJ85-F1
#
_entry.id   AF-K6YJ85-F1
#
_cell.length_a   1.000
_cell.length_b   1.000
_cell.length_c   1.000
_cell.angle_alpha   90.00
_cell.angle_beta   90.00
_cell.angle_gamma   90.00
#
_symmetry.space_group_name_H-M   'P 1'
#
loop_
_entity.id
_entity.type
_entity.pdbx_description
1 polymer ?
#
loop_
_entity_poly.entity_id
_entity_poly.type
_entity_poly.pdbx_seq_one_letter_code
_entity_poly.pdbx_strand_id
1 'polypeptide(L)'
;MFDLSWLELGFVAALALIVIGPKDLPKMFKMVSHVINKSKRMMNDVKGGFKQLENEINLTQRDNETDWKTYLPKEIQHLPDDFTPGTLSAEAHAARRQHNNEQQEITNARIMQAQASNETSFQNQASADIDGLANTAQRQEMSK
;
A
#
# COMPACT_ATOMS: atom_id res chain seq x y z
N MET A 1 -35.29 7.26 22.65
CA MET A 1 -35.97 8.47 23.13
C MET A 1 -34.93 9.49 23.50
N PHE A 2 -34.34 10.12 22.48
CA PHE A 2 -33.43 11.24 22.66
C PHE A 2 -34.04 12.39 21.88
N ASP A 3 -35.02 13.05 22.47
CA ASP A 3 -35.63 14.26 21.92
C ASP A 3 -34.70 15.45 22.17
N LEU A 4 -33.46 15.34 21.68
CA LEU A 4 -32.38 16.33 21.77
C LEU A 4 -32.77 17.58 20.99
N SER A 5 -33.67 18.35 21.60
CA SER A 5 -34.11 19.64 21.13
C SER A 5 -32.94 20.63 21.22
N TRP A 6 -32.97 21.64 20.35
CA TRP A 6 -32.00 22.74 20.38
C TRP A 6 -31.87 23.37 21.77
N LEU A 7 -32.97 23.40 22.55
CA LEU A 7 -32.97 23.88 23.93
C LEU A 7 -32.22 22.96 24.89
N GLU A 8 -32.38 21.64 24.78
CA GLU A 8 -31.67 20.68 25.65
C GLU A 8 -30.17 20.67 25.36
N LEU A 9 -29.79 20.79 24.08
CA LEU A 9 -28.38 20.95 23.71
C LEU A 9 -27.79 22.24 24.30
N GLY A 10 -28.55 23.34 24.26
CA GLY A 10 -28.18 24.60 24.90
C GLY A 10 -28.03 24.48 26.42
N PHE A 11 -28.93 23.75 27.07
CA PHE A 11 -28.85 23.51 28.52
C PHE A 11 -27.61 22.70 28.91
N VAL A 12 -27.30 21.62 28.18
CA VAL A 12 -26.07 20.84 28.41
C VAL A 12 -24.83 21.68 28.13
N ALA A 13 -24.82 22.51 27.09
CA ALA A 13 -23.72 23.43 26.82
C ALA A 13 -23.51 24.44 27.97
N ALA A 14 -24.59 25.00 28.51
CA ALA A 14 -24.52 25.89 29.68
C ALA A 14 -23.97 25.17 30.91
N LEU A 15 -24.44 23.94 31.19
CA LEU A 15 -23.91 23.12 32.28
C LEU A 15 -22.42 22.81 32.09
N ALA A 16 -21.99 22.47 30.87
CA ALA A 16 -20.59 22.22 30.58
C ALA A 16 -19.73 23.47 30.83
N LEU A 17 -20.21 24.67 30.49
CA LEU A 17 -19.51 25.93 30.80
C LEU A 17 -19.42 26.18 32.30
N ILE A 18 -20.41 25.79 33.10
CA ILE A 18 -20.39 25.97 34.56
C ILE A 18 -19.43 24.97 35.22
N VAL A 19 -19.52 23.69 34.85
CA VAL A 19 -18.76 22.60 35.48
C VAL A 19 -17.28 22.64 35.09
N ILE A 20 -17.00 22.78 33.80
CA ILE A 20 -15.63 22.78 33.28
C ILE A 20 -15.04 24.19 33.25
N GLY A 21 -15.88 25.21 33.13
CA GLY A 21 -15.46 26.60 32.97
C GLY A 21 -15.41 27.04 31.50
N PRO A 22 -15.75 28.30 31.20
CA PRO A 22 -15.84 28.81 29.82
C PRO A 22 -14.50 28.90 29.10
N LYS A 23 -13.39 28.92 29.84
CA LYS A 23 -12.03 29.01 29.27
C LYS A 23 -11.39 27.65 29.02
N ASP A 24 -11.89 26.59 29.64
CA ASP A 24 -11.24 25.27 29.59
C ASP A 24 -11.92 24.33 28.60
N LEU A 25 -13.24 24.46 28.41
CA LEU A 25 -13.97 23.79 27.33
C LEU A 25 -13.34 24.02 25.93
N PRO A 26 -13.05 25.27 25.50
CA PRO A 26 -12.42 25.50 24.19
C PRO A 26 -10.98 24.97 24.11
N LYS A 27 -10.23 24.94 25.23
CA LYS A 27 -8.88 24.34 25.25
C LYS A 27 -8.95 22.82 25.08
N MET A 28 -9.89 22.16 25.76
CA MET A 28 -10.12 20.71 25.63
C MET A 28 -10.57 20.35 24.22
N PHE A 29 -11.47 21.15 23.62
CA PHE A 29 -11.91 20.94 22.24
C PHE A 29 -10.75 21.07 21.23
N LYS A 30 -9.81 22.00 21.45
CA LYS A 30 -8.59 22.11 20.65
C LYS A 30 -7.70 20.87 20.77
N MET A 31 -7.58 20.30 21.97
CA MET A 31 -6.78 19.09 22.20
C MET A 31 -7.40 17.87 21.50
N VAL A 32 -8.71 17.65 21.69
CA VAL A 32 -9.45 16.55 21.05
C VAL A 32 -9.47 16.72 19.53
N SER A 33 -9.70 17.93 19.04
CA SER A 33 -9.72 18.19 17.60
C SER A 33 -8.36 18.00 16.94
N HIS A 34 -7.24 18.23 17.65
CA HIS A 34 -5.92 17.93 17.10
C HIS A 34 -5.75 16.42 16.83
N VAL A 35 -6.22 15.57 17.75
CA VAL A 35 -6.21 14.11 17.59
C VAL A 35 -7.11 13.69 16.42
N ILE A 36 -8.35 14.20 16.37
CA ILE A 36 -9.28 13.93 15.27
C ILE A 36 -8.71 14.40 13.93
N ASN A 37 -8.06 15.56 13.89
CA ASN A 37 -7.49 16.12 12.67
C ASN A 37 -6.29 15.30 12.16
N LYS A 38 -5.48 14.75 13.08
CA LYS A 38 -4.41 13.81 12.74
C LYS A 38 -4.98 12.52 12.14
N SER A 39 -6.04 11.96 12.74
CA SER A 39 -6.74 10.80 12.18
C SER A 39 -7.39 11.09 10.82
N LYS A 40 -7.96 12.29 10.64
CA LYS A 40 -8.54 12.71 9.35
C LYS A 40 -7.49 12.81 8.24
N ARG A 41 -6.28 13.30 8.55
CA ARG A 41 -5.16 13.32 7.60
C ARG A 41 -4.74 11.90 7.21
N MET A 42 -4.58 11.01 8.20
CA MET A 42 -4.26 9.61 7.95
C MET A 42 -5.34 8.92 7.10
N MET A 43 -6.62 9.22 7.33
CA MET A 43 -7.73 8.72 6.52
C MET A 43 -7.68 9.25 5.08
N ASN A 44 -7.22 10.48 4.84
CA ASN A 44 -7.10 11.04 3.50
C ASN A 44 -6.00 10.34 2.69
N ASP A 45 -4.90 9.96 3.34
CA ASP A 45 -3.81 9.21 2.70
C ASP A 45 -4.29 7.80 2.33
N VAL A 46 -5.07 7.16 3.23
CA VAL A 46 -5.72 5.87 2.98
C VAL A 46 -6.75 5.96 1.85
N LYS A 47 -7.57 7.03 1.80
CA LYS A 47 -8.51 7.28 0.69
C LYS A 47 -7.82 7.40 -0.66
N GLY A 48 -6.58 7.90 -0.72
CA GLY A 48 -5.79 7.92 -1.96
C GLY A 48 -5.56 6.51 -2.51
N GLY A 49 -5.11 5.58 -1.67
CA GLY A 49 -4.93 4.18 -2.04
C GLY A 49 -6.24 3.43 -2.30
N PHE A 50 -7.26 3.69 -1.49
CA PHE A 50 -8.60 3.10 -1.69
C PHE A 50 -9.25 3.58 -2.98
N LYS A 51 -9.05 4.83 -3.41
CA LYS A 51 -9.61 5.34 -4.67
C LYS A 51 -8.93 4.71 -5.89
N GLN A 52 -7.64 4.37 -5.78
CA GLN A 52 -6.93 3.59 -6.80
C GLN A 52 -7.54 2.18 -6.91
N LEU A 53 -7.72 1.53 -5.76
CA LEU A 53 -8.33 0.21 -5.64
C LEU A 53 -9.81 0.21 -6.08
N GLU A 54 -10.58 1.24 -5.73
CA GLU A 54 -11.98 1.41 -6.13
C GLU A 54 -12.11 1.62 -7.63
N ASN A 55 -11.20 2.36 -8.28
CA ASN A 55 -11.19 2.51 -9.73
C ASN A 55 -10.84 1.20 -10.44
N GLU A 56 -9.99 0.36 -9.86
CA GLU A 56 -9.68 -0.98 -10.37
C GLU A 56 -10.89 -1.93 -10.18
N ILE A 57 -11.59 -1.84 -9.04
CA ILE A 57 -12.75 -2.69 -8.71
C ILE A 57 -14.04 -2.24 -9.43
N ASN A 58 -14.25 -0.94 -9.68
CA ASN A 58 -15.41 -0.44 -10.46
C ASN A 58 -15.37 -0.89 -11.93
N LEU A 59 -14.19 -1.24 -12.46
CA LEU A 59 -14.09 -1.90 -13.76
C LEU A 59 -14.47 -3.39 -13.70
N THR A 60 -14.60 -3.99 -12.51
CA THR A 60 -14.79 -5.44 -12.34
C THR A 60 -16.10 -5.88 -11.69
N GLN A 61 -16.85 -5.07 -10.94
CA GLN A 61 -18.07 -5.56 -10.28
C GLN A 61 -19.12 -4.48 -10.02
N ARG A 62 -20.29 -4.66 -10.63
CA ARG A 62 -21.53 -3.93 -10.36
C ARG A 62 -22.60 -4.94 -9.99
N ASP A 63 -22.37 -5.66 -8.91
CA ASP A 63 -23.28 -6.66 -8.36
C ASP A 63 -22.92 -6.92 -6.90
N ASN A 64 -23.95 -6.98 -6.08
CA ASN A 64 -23.93 -6.76 -4.64
C ASN A 64 -23.41 -7.96 -3.83
N GLU A 65 -22.83 -7.61 -2.68
CA GLU A 65 -23.15 -8.24 -1.38
C GLU A 65 -22.84 -9.74 -1.27
N THR A 66 -21.56 -10.11 -1.30
CA THR A 66 -21.03 -11.24 -0.47
C THR A 66 -19.52 -11.48 -0.61
N ASP A 67 -18.83 -10.89 -1.57
CA ASP A 67 -17.48 -11.36 -1.93
C ASP A 67 -16.31 -10.47 -1.48
N TRP A 68 -16.47 -9.74 -0.37
CA TRP A 68 -15.36 -8.95 0.19
C TRP A 68 -14.18 -9.82 0.65
N LYS A 69 -14.41 -11.10 0.94
CA LYS A 69 -13.40 -12.08 1.33
C LYS A 69 -12.45 -12.44 0.17
N THR A 70 -12.91 -12.34 -1.07
CA THR A 70 -12.11 -12.66 -2.27
C THR A 70 -11.09 -11.57 -2.60
N TYR A 71 -11.36 -10.33 -2.19
CA TYR A 71 -10.43 -9.20 -2.36
C TYR A 71 -9.39 -9.08 -1.25
N LEU A 72 -9.50 -9.88 -0.20
CA LEU A 72 -8.46 -9.94 0.82
C LEU A 72 -7.22 -10.63 0.23
N PRO A 73 -6.01 -10.10 0.48
CA PRO A 73 -4.77 -10.80 0.20
C PRO A 73 -4.85 -12.24 0.73
N LYS A 74 -4.30 -13.21 -0.01
CA LYS A 74 -4.38 -14.64 0.33
C LYS A 74 -3.85 -14.94 1.75
N GLU A 75 -3.03 -14.06 2.30
CA GLU A 75 -2.49 -14.09 3.66
C GLU A 75 -3.54 -13.82 4.74
N ILE A 76 -4.56 -13.00 4.45
CA ILE A 76 -5.63 -12.64 5.39
C ILE A 76 -6.75 -13.70 5.37
N GLN A 77 -6.93 -14.38 4.23
CA GLN A 77 -7.94 -15.45 4.06
C GLN A 77 -7.72 -16.65 4.99
N HIS A 78 -6.49 -16.87 5.47
CA HIS A 78 -6.11 -18.02 6.30
C HIS A 78 -5.81 -17.63 7.76
N LEU A 79 -6.17 -16.42 8.19
CA LEU A 79 -5.97 -16.03 9.57
C LEU A 79 -6.96 -16.78 10.48
N PRO A 80 -6.51 -17.28 11.65
CA PRO A 80 -7.40 -17.83 12.66
C PRO A 80 -8.42 -16.77 13.09
N ASP A 81 -9.62 -17.19 13.47
CA ASP A 81 -10.68 -16.29 13.95
C ASP A 81 -10.25 -15.47 15.19
N ASP A 82 -9.25 -15.95 15.94
CA ASP A 82 -8.64 -15.29 17.11
C ASP A 82 -7.47 -14.35 16.76
N PHE A 83 -7.29 -13.93 15.51
CA PHE A 83 -6.20 -13.02 15.14
C PHE A 83 -6.41 -11.61 15.69
N THR A 84 -5.64 -11.24 16.71
CA THR A 84 -5.56 -9.87 17.24
C THR A 84 -4.32 -9.15 16.70
N PRO A 85 -4.46 -8.10 15.87
CA PRO A 85 -3.32 -7.34 15.37
C PRO A 85 -2.47 -6.76 16.52
N GLY A 86 -1.16 -6.99 16.48
CA GLY A 86 -0.22 -6.44 17.47
C GLY A 86 0.12 -7.34 18.66
N THR A 87 -0.38 -8.59 18.70
CA THR A 87 -0.03 -9.58 19.74
C THR A 87 1.04 -10.58 19.30
N LEU A 88 1.61 -10.41 18.11
CA LEU A 88 2.71 -11.23 17.60
C LEU A 88 3.88 -11.23 18.60
N SER A 89 4.34 -12.42 19.00
CA SER A 89 5.47 -12.55 19.91
C SER A 89 6.75 -12.01 19.26
N ALA A 90 7.71 -11.56 20.08
CA ALA A 90 9.00 -11.06 19.58
C ALA A 90 9.74 -12.11 18.72
N GLU A 91 9.56 -13.40 19.03
CA GLU A 91 10.09 -14.53 18.28
C GLU A 91 9.41 -14.69 16.92
N ALA A 92 8.07 -14.60 16.86
CA ALA A 92 7.33 -14.63 15.61
C ALA A 92 7.69 -13.46 14.68
N HIS A 93 7.97 -12.29 15.25
CA HIS A 93 8.51 -11.15 14.50
C HIS A 93 9.93 -11.40 13.96
N ALA A 94 10.79 -12.06 14.73
CA ALA A 94 12.14 -12.40 14.28
C ALA A 94 12.09 -13.39 13.11
N ALA A 95 11.27 -14.44 13.19
CA ALA A 95 11.09 -15.41 12.13
C ALA A 95 10.54 -14.78 10.82
N ARG A 96 9.57 -13.85 10.93
CA ARG A 96 9.03 -13.13 9.78
C ARG A 96 10.08 -12.25 9.09
N ARG A 97 10.96 -11.59 9.86
CA ARG A 97 12.05 -10.79 9.31
C ARG A 97 13.08 -11.64 8.57
N GLN A 98 13.39 -12.82 9.08
CA GLN A 98 14.29 -13.76 8.39
C GLN A 98 13.71 -14.16 7.04
N HIS A 99 12.45 -14.59 7.00
CA HIS A 99 11.79 -14.96 5.75
C HIS A 99 11.74 -13.80 4.73
N ASN A 100 11.45 -12.58 5.19
CA ASN A 100 11.43 -11.41 4.31
C ASN A 100 12.82 -11.05 3.76
N ASN A 101 13.88 -11.23 4.56
CA ASN A 101 15.25 -10.97 4.14
C ASN A 101 15.72 -12.00 3.11
N GLU A 102 15.41 -13.29 3.32
CA GLU A 102 15.71 -14.36 2.35
C GLU A 102 15.03 -14.10 1.00
N GLN A 103 13.76 -13.71 1.02
CA GLN A 103 13.02 -13.38 -0.21
C GLN A 103 13.58 -12.15 -0.92
N GLN A 104 14.04 -11.14 -0.16
CA GLN A 104 14.71 -9.97 -0.73
C GLN A 104 16.04 -10.36 -1.37
N GLU A 105 16.81 -11.25 -0.74
CA GLU A 105 18.08 -11.74 -1.29
C GLU A 105 17.86 -12.53 -2.59
N ILE A 106 16.86 -13.42 -2.63
CA ILE A 106 16.50 -14.17 -3.85
C ILE A 106 16.01 -13.22 -4.95
N THR A 107 15.21 -12.21 -4.59
CA THR A 107 14.71 -11.21 -5.54
C THR A 107 15.85 -10.36 -6.10
N ASN A 108 16.76 -9.90 -5.25
CA ASN A 108 17.93 -9.12 -5.64
C ASN A 108 18.88 -9.96 -6.51
N ALA A 109 19.13 -11.21 -6.16
CA ALA A 109 19.92 -12.13 -6.97
C ALA A 109 19.29 -12.38 -8.34
N ARG A 110 17.96 -12.54 -8.42
CA ARG A 110 17.23 -12.70 -9.68
C ARG A 110 17.30 -11.45 -10.56
N ILE A 111 17.20 -10.27 -9.97
CA ILE A 111 17.33 -8.98 -10.69
C ILE A 111 18.77 -8.81 -11.21
N MET A 112 19.78 -9.13 -10.40
CA MET A 112 21.19 -9.07 -10.81
C MET A 112 21.49 -10.06 -11.95
N GLN A 113 20.95 -11.28 -11.90
CA GLN A 113 21.10 -12.25 -12.98
C GLN A 113 20.43 -11.78 -14.27
N ALA A 114 19.23 -11.20 -14.18
CA ALA A 114 18.52 -10.66 -15.33
C ALA A 114 19.29 -9.50 -15.99
N GLN A 115 19.91 -8.63 -15.18
CA GLN A 115 20.76 -7.53 -15.66
C GLN A 115 22.03 -8.04 -16.36
N ALA A 116 22.74 -9.00 -15.76
CA ALA A 116 23.94 -9.60 -16.35
C ALA A 116 23.66 -10.34 -17.66
N SER A 117 22.52 -11.04 -17.75
CA SER A 117 22.11 -11.68 -19.00
C SER A 117 21.77 -10.68 -20.10
N ASN A 118 21.19 -9.52 -19.74
CA ASN A 118 20.91 -8.46 -20.71
C ASN A 118 22.20 -7.88 -21.29
N GLU A 119 23.20 -7.56 -20.46
CA GLU A 119 24.49 -7.00 -20.93
C GLU A 119 25.25 -7.98 -21.85
N THR A 120 25.24 -9.27 -21.54
CA THR A 120 25.89 -10.32 -22.36
C THR A 120 25.19 -10.47 -23.73
N SER A 121 23.87 -10.27 -23.77
CA SER A 121 23.08 -10.31 -25.00
C SER A 121 23.36 -9.12 -25.91
N PHE A 122 23.53 -7.91 -25.35
CA PHE A 122 23.87 -6.71 -26.12
C PHE A 122 25.27 -6.79 -26.75
N GLN A 123 26.26 -7.37 -26.06
CA GLN A 123 27.61 -7.54 -26.63
C GLN A 123 27.67 -8.61 -27.73
N ASN A 124 26.99 -9.75 -27.58
CA ASN A 124 26.93 -10.79 -28.60
C ASN A 124 26.17 -10.34 -29.85
N GLN A 125 25.13 -9.53 -29.70
CA GLN A 125 24.38 -8.98 -30.83
C GLN A 125 25.18 -7.88 -31.57
N ALA A 126 25.90 -7.03 -30.83
CA ALA A 126 26.79 -6.02 -31.41
C ALA A 126 28.00 -6.63 -32.13
N SER A 127 28.55 -7.76 -31.67
CA SER A 127 29.64 -8.46 -32.36
C SER A 127 29.15 -9.26 -33.58
N ALA A 128 27.96 -9.87 -33.51
CA ALA A 128 27.36 -10.56 -34.65
C ALA A 128 27.00 -9.61 -35.82
N ASP A 129 26.55 -8.38 -35.53
CA ASP A 129 26.26 -7.37 -36.57
C ASP A 129 27.54 -6.85 -37.27
N ILE A 130 28.67 -6.75 -36.54
CA ILE A 130 29.96 -6.33 -37.12
C ILE A 130 30.52 -7.41 -38.06
N ASP A 131 30.42 -8.69 -37.69
CA ASP A 131 30.90 -9.81 -38.51
C ASP A 131 30.00 -10.08 -39.74
N GLY A 132 28.69 -9.83 -39.61
CA GLY A 132 27.73 -9.93 -40.73
C GLY A 132 27.98 -8.92 -41.85
N LEU A 133 28.43 -7.71 -41.50
CA LEU A 133 28.80 -6.66 -42.45
C LEU A 133 30.14 -6.95 -43.15
N ALA A 134 31.09 -7.56 -42.46
CA ALA A 134 32.38 -7.95 -43.04
C ALA A 134 32.23 -9.04 -44.12
N ASN A 135 31.33 -10.01 -43.89
CA ASN A 135 31.12 -11.13 -44.81
C ASN A 135 30.25 -10.76 -46.03
N THR A 136 29.32 -9.80 -45.88
CA THR A 136 28.53 -9.27 -47.00
C THR A 136 29.35 -8.37 -47.93
N ALA A 137 30.34 -7.63 -47.41
CA ALA A 137 31.27 -6.85 -48.23
C ALA A 137 32.19 -7.75 -49.09
N GLN A 138 32.75 -8.82 -48.52
CA GLN A 138 33.57 -9.78 -49.28
C GLN A 138 32.79 -10.52 -50.38
N ARG A 139 31.50 -10.75 -50.17
CA ARG A 139 30.65 -11.44 -51.16
C ARG A 139 30.28 -10.57 -52.36
N GLN A 140 30.31 -9.24 -52.25
CA GLN A 140 30.08 -8.33 -53.37
C GLN A 140 31.30 -8.13 -54.27
N GLU A 141 32.52 -8.38 -53.78
CA GLU A 141 33.74 -8.26 -54.60
C GLU A 141 34.03 -9.49 -55.48
N MET A 142 33.53 -10.69 -55.13
CA MET A 142 33.74 -11.92 -55.93
C MET A 142 32.69 -12.17 -57.03
N SER A 143 31.73 -11.25 -57.24
CA SER A 143 30.66 -11.38 -58.25
C SER A 143 30.85 -10.47 -59.47
N LYS A 144 32.05 -9.93 -59.70
CA LYS A 144 32.41 -9.18 -60.92
C LYS A 144 33.30 -10.00 -61.83
#